data_AF-A0A6M0F223-F1
#
_entry.id   AF-A0A6M0F223-F1
#
_cell.length_a   1.000
_cell.length_b   1.000
_cell.length_c   1.000
_cell.angle_alpha   90.00
_cell.angle_beta   90.00
_cell.angle_gamma   90.00
#
_symmetry.space_group_name_H-M   'P 1'
#
loop_
_entity.id
_entity.type
_entity.pdbx_description
1 polymer ?
#
loop_
_entity_poly.entity_id
_entity_poly.type
_entity_poly.pdbx_seq_one_letter_code
_entity_poly.pdbx_strand_id
1 'polypeptide(L)' 'MSNIAIEYLTDAAGNPKAVVIPIELWRKLLPQSANSLKDLPENLEDYCLSKAMDEAIDSPVLSREDAIAFLE' A
#
# COMPACT_ATOMS: atom_id res chain seq x y z
N MET A 1 -16.62 -11.03 -12.71
CA MET A 1 -15.66 -10.42 -11.75
C MET A 1 -14.65 -11.49 -11.40
N SER A 2 -13.48 -11.47 -12.03
CA SER A 2 -12.40 -12.41 -11.72
C SER A 2 -11.89 -12.11 -10.31
N ASN A 3 -11.95 -13.09 -9.41
CA ASN A 3 -11.31 -13.00 -8.11
C ASN A 3 -9.81 -12.79 -8.34
N ILE A 4 -9.31 -11.58 -8.08
CA ILE A 4 -7.88 -11.28 -8.10
C ILE A 4 -7.33 -11.85 -6.79
N ALA A 5 -7.07 -13.16 -6.77
CA ALA A 5 -6.60 -13.85 -5.59
C ALA A 5 -5.11 -13.56 -5.39
N ILE A 6 -4.78 -12.99 -4.23
CA ILE A 6 -3.41 -12.92 -3.73
C ILE A 6 -3.08 -14.31 -3.18
N GLU A 7 -2.00 -14.92 -3.66
CA GLU A 7 -1.56 -16.25 -3.23
C GLU A 7 -0.27 -16.16 -2.41
N TYR A 8 -0.06 -17.12 -1.51
CA TYR A 8 1.16 -17.19 -0.69
C TYR A 8 1.98 -18.41 -1.07
N LEU A 9 3.27 -18.20 -1.32
CA LEU A 9 4.25 -19.26 -1.48
C LEU A 9 4.76 -19.65 -0.10
N THR A 10 4.62 -20.92 0.26
CA THR A 10 5.10 -21.46 1.54
C THR A 10 6.40 -22.23 1.36
N ASP A 11 7.21 -22.30 2.41
CA ASP A 11 8.33 -23.23 2.49
C ASP A 11 7.86 -24.68 2.72
N ALA A 12 8.80 -25.61 2.82
CA ALA A 12 8.50 -27.03 3.05
C ALA A 12 7.87 -27.32 4.42
N ALA A 13 7.98 -26.38 5.37
CA ALA A 13 7.35 -26.46 6.68
C ALA A 13 5.97 -25.78 6.71
N GLY A 14 5.51 -25.23 5.57
CA GLY A 14 4.23 -24.53 5.45
C GLY A 14 4.27 -23.07 5.88
N ASN A 15 5.45 -22.51 6.19
CA ASN A 15 5.56 -21.10 6.57
C ASN A 15 5.53 -20.21 5.32
N PRO A 16 4.77 -19.10 5.32
CA PRO A 16 4.78 -18.14 4.22
C PRO A 16 6.19 -17.56 3.99
N LYS A 17 6.67 -17.67 2.76
CA LYS A 17 7.99 -17.17 2.32
C LYS A 17 7.88 -16.01 1.33
N ALA A 18 6.84 -16.00 0.50
CA ALA A 18 6.59 -14.93 -0.45
C ALA A 18 5.10 -14.83 -0.80
N VAL A 19 4.73 -13.75 -1.46
CA VAL A 19 3.36 -13.49 -1.94
C VAL A 19 3.38 -13.34 -3.46
N VAL A 20 2.39 -13.95 -4.12
CA VAL A 20 2.13 -13.78 -5.56
C VAL A 20 1.00 -12.78 -5.69
N ILE A 21 1.36 -11.59 -6.17
CA ILE A 21 0.42 -10.52 -6.45
C ILE A 21 0.17 -10.50 -7.97
N PRO A 22 -1.09 -10.57 -8.43
CA PRO A 22 -1.42 -10.48 -9.85
C PRO A 22 -0.85 -9.23 -10.54
N ILE A 23 -0.41 -9.37 -11.79
CA ILE A 23 0.31 -8.33 -12.51
C ILE A 23 -0.53 -7.05 -12.71
N GLU A 24 -1.85 -7.19 -12.77
CA GLU A 24 -2.80 -6.10 -12.87
C GLU A 24 -2.80 -5.21 -11.62
N LEU A 25 -2.57 -5.79 -10.43
CA LEU A 25 -2.41 -5.03 -9.19
C LEU A 25 -1.05 -4.35 -9.15
N TRP A 26 0.01 -5.05 -9.53
CA TRP A 26 1.34 -4.45 -9.64
C TRP A 26 1.35 -3.23 -10.54
N ARG A 27 0.67 -3.28 -11.69
CA ARG A 27 0.57 -2.14 -12.63
C ARG A 27 -0.17 -0.92 -12.09
N LYS A 28 -0.99 -1.08 -11.04
CA LYS A 28 -1.64 0.03 -10.35
C LYS A 28 -0.75 0.65 -9.27
N LEU A 29 0.08 -0.17 -8.63
CA LEU A 29 0.97 0.24 -7.55
C LEU A 29 2.31 0.79 -8.07
N LEU A 30 2.78 0.30 -9.22
CA LEU A 30 4.08 0.66 -9.78
C LEU A 30 3.97 1.60 -10.97
N PRO A 31 4.85 2.62 -11.06
CA PRO A 31 5.04 3.39 -12.28
C PRO A 31 5.53 2.48 -13.41
N GLN A 32 5.01 2.66 -14.62
CA GLN A 32 5.29 1.82 -15.80
C GLN A 32 6.71 2.03 -16.40
N SER A 33 7.62 2.73 -15.71
CA SER A 33 8.97 2.99 -16.18
C SER A 33 9.93 1.85 -15.79
N ALA A 34 10.83 1.51 -16.72
CA ALA A 34 11.52 0.22 -16.79
C ALA A 34 12.60 -0.07 -15.71
N ASN A 35 12.79 0.79 -14.70
CA ASN A 35 13.94 0.73 -13.79
C ASN A 35 13.60 0.59 -12.28
N SER A 36 12.35 0.30 -11.90
CA SER A 36 11.84 0.75 -10.59
C SER A 36 11.84 -0.26 -9.43
N LEU A 37 12.57 -1.39 -9.47
CA LEU A 37 12.60 -2.27 -8.28
C LEU A 37 13.30 -1.63 -7.07
N LYS A 38 14.29 -0.74 -7.29
CA LYS A 38 14.92 0.02 -6.20
C LYS A 38 13.97 1.05 -5.60
N ASP A 39 13.15 1.64 -6.44
CA ASP A 39 12.24 2.73 -6.08
C ASP A 39 10.85 2.19 -5.68
N LEU A 40 10.66 0.87 -5.70
CA LEU A 40 9.39 0.23 -5.32
C LEU A 40 8.92 0.61 -3.91
N PRO A 41 9.79 0.65 -2.87
CA PRO A 41 9.36 1.08 -1.53
C PRO A 41 8.83 2.51 -1.53
N GLU A 42 9.55 3.45 -2.16
CA GLU A 42 9.17 4.86 -2.25
C GLU A 42 7.86 5.04 -3.03
N ASN A 43 7.73 4.38 -4.18
CA ASN A 43 6.51 4.45 -4.98
C ASN A 43 5.28 3.88 -4.24
N LEU A 44 5.47 2.81 -3.46
CA LEU A 44 4.40 2.23 -2.66
C LEU A 44 4.01 3.15 -1.50
N GLU A 45 4.98 3.77 -0.84
CA GLU A 45 4.75 4.76 0.22
C GLU A 45 3.96 5.96 -0.34
N ASP A 46 4.40 6.53 -1.45
CA ASP A 46 3.75 7.66 -2.11
C ASP A 46 2.31 7.32 -2.52
N TYR A 47 2.07 6.12 -3.07
CA TYR A 47 0.74 5.66 -3.42
C TYR A 47 -0.17 5.55 -2.19
N CYS A 48 0.31 4.91 -1.11
CA CYS A 48 -0.45 4.74 0.11
C CYS A 48 -0.74 6.07 0.80
N LEU A 49 0.25 6.98 0.86
CA LEU A 49 0.11 8.31 1.44
C LEU A 49 -0.91 9.13 0.66
N SER A 50 -0.81 9.14 -0.67
CA SER A 50 -1.76 9.84 -1.53
C SER A 50 -3.18 9.33 -1.32
N LYS A 51 -3.36 8.02 -1.18
CA LYS A 51 -4.68 7.42 -0.88
C LYS A 51 -5.21 7.81 0.49
N ALA A 52 -4.36 7.76 1.52
CA ALA A 52 -4.74 8.20 2.85
C ALA A 52 -5.16 9.68 2.87
N MET A 53 -4.46 10.52 2.10
CA MET A 53 -4.82 11.94 1.94
C MET A 53 -6.15 12.13 1.21
N ASP A 54 -6.39 11.40 0.10
CA ASP A 54 -7.66 11.44 -0.63
C ASP A 54 -8.84 11.06 0.28
N GLU A 55 -8.68 10.02 1.10
CA GLU A 55 -9.71 9.57 2.06
C GLU A 55 -9.92 10.58 3.20
N ALA A 56 -8.88 11.30 3.59
CA ALA A 56 -8.94 12.30 4.64
C ALA A 56 -9.55 13.65 4.19
N ILE A 57 -9.83 13.85 2.89
CA ILE A 57 -10.41 15.11 2.36
C ILE A 57 -11.70 15.48 3.11
N ASP A 58 -12.56 14.50 3.40
CA ASP A 58 -13.83 14.71 4.08
C ASP A 58 -13.72 14.66 5.61
N SER A 59 -12.50 14.49 6.15
CA SER A 59 -12.28 14.42 7.59
C SER A 59 -12.27 15.81 8.24
N PRO A 60 -12.81 15.96 9.48
CA PRO A 60 -12.73 17.22 10.20
C PRO A 60 -11.29 17.59 10.52
N VAL A 61 -10.91 18.83 10.23
CA VAL A 61 -9.61 19.38 10.65
C VAL A 61 -9.66 19.65 12.15
N LEU A 62 -8.80 18.97 12.91
CA LEU A 62 -8.70 19.16 14.35
C LEU A 62 -8.04 20.50 14.69
N SER A 63 -8.44 21.08 15.82
CA SER A 63 -7.69 22.18 16.44
C SER A 63 -6.31 21.68 16.90
N ARG A 64 -5.39 22.61 17.18
CA ARG A 64 -4.06 22.22 17.67
C ARG A 64 -4.17 21.45 18.99
N GLU A 65 -5.06 21.89 19.87
CA GLU A 65 -5.28 21.29 21.18
C GLU A 65 -5.85 19.87 21.03
N ASP A 66 -6.87 19.70 20.18
CA ASP A 66 -7.48 18.39 19.93
C ASP A 66 -6.53 17.42 19.22
N ALA A 67 -5.69 17.93 18.30
CA ALA A 67 -4.67 17.14 17.62
C ALA A 67 -3.59 16.63 18.58
N ILE A 68 -3.16 17.46 19.55
CA ILE A 68 -2.21 17.04 20.58
C ILE A 68 -2.84 15.96 21.48
N ALA A 69 -4.08 16.17 21.92
CA ALA A 69 -4.80 15.20 22.75
C ALA A 69 -5.05 13.85 22.05
N PHE A 70 -5.15 13.82 20.71
CA PHE A 70 -5.27 12.59 19.94
C PHE A 70 -3.97 11.78 19.85
N LEU A 71 -2.80 12.43 20.00
CA LEU A 71 -1.49 11.81 19.87
C LEU A 71 -0.94 11.25 21.20
N GLU A 72 -1.57 11.59 22.33
CA GLU A 72 -1.23 11.12 23.69
C GLU A 72 -2.01 9.86 24.07
#